data_AF-A0A1H1IY22-F1
#
_entry.id   AF-A0A1H1IY22-F1
#
_cell.length_a   1.000
_cell.length_b   1.000
_cell.length_c   1.000
_cell.angle_alpha   90.00
_cell.angle_beta   90.00
_cell.angle_gamma   90.00
#
_symmetry.space_group_name_H-M   'P 1'
#
loop_
_entity.id
_entity.type
_entity.pdbx_description
1 polymer ?
#
loop_
_entity_poly.entity_id
_entity_poly.type
_entity_poly.pdbx_seq_one_letter_code
_entity_poly.pdbx_strand_id
1 'polypeptide(L)'
;MSNWSPPEDTQVGEGNISALEASLPFDPHDLEIQRTEYVPQTYQRLSKKQRKRFEKYLNRNNDYEFDQVYSYLLKWKNPDKYDDGIAQSYERLAKEALGIPTQIRNGGEEAVYPNDQQIQTFKELYVASQCFLEIHFGTTDESATKTVYRGIRENSMAKIVAQAIDFPDSDRYYFKTSTVANFTGIEGIGHYHSDGILVKWRVPREKIILAADRLFNTPAHEDELQIAGGTILVEGNGVIHEGTTSGTTRRLQTVIQGMDSPESLNDVDHKDIADLVELMYHHDEPVTTTEGAERLEEWFYEVNSRELYSAMKTEALNAQVQYLMEAGQGNERDVLR
;
A
#
# COMPACT_ATOMS: atom_id res chain seq x y z
N MET A 1 -9.53 -7.00 1.14
CA MET A 1 -9.88 -6.55 2.49
C MET A 1 -11.00 -7.39 3.04
N SER A 2 -10.83 -7.91 4.26
CA SER A 2 -11.96 -8.25 5.11
C SER A 2 -12.83 -7.00 5.28
N ASN A 3 -14.02 -7.01 4.69
CA ASN A 3 -15.27 -6.29 4.97
C ASN A 3 -15.28 -5.09 5.95
N TRP A 4 -14.29 -4.20 5.95
CA TRP A 4 -14.40 -2.94 6.69
C TRP A 4 -15.30 -1.97 5.94
N SER A 5 -16.20 -1.31 6.63
CA SER A 5 -16.98 -0.19 6.10
C SER A 5 -16.85 0.99 7.07
N PRO A 6 -16.85 2.23 6.59
CA PRO A 6 -16.81 3.39 7.47
C PRO A 6 -18.04 3.43 8.40
N PRO A 7 -17.90 4.01 9.61
CA PRO A 7 -19.01 4.21 10.53
C PRO A 7 -20.18 4.95 9.87
N GLU A 8 -21.42 4.59 10.23
CA GLU A 8 -22.63 5.16 9.63
C GLU A 8 -22.68 6.69 9.71
N ASP A 9 -22.21 7.27 10.81
CA ASP A 9 -22.14 8.72 11.04
C ASP A 9 -21.11 9.46 10.18
N THR A 10 -20.28 8.72 9.42
CA THR A 10 -19.25 9.25 8.52
C THR A 10 -19.51 8.93 7.05
N GLN A 11 -20.60 8.23 6.74
CA GLN A 11 -20.91 7.82 5.37
C GLN A 11 -21.30 9.00 4.49
N VAL A 12 -20.67 9.07 3.32
CA VAL A 12 -20.93 10.06 2.26
C VAL A 12 -21.59 9.35 1.08
N GLY A 13 -22.92 9.28 1.08
CA GLY A 13 -23.73 8.67 0.00
C GLY A 13 -24.35 9.70 -0.96
N GLU A 14 -24.79 9.24 -2.14
CA GLU A 14 -25.29 10.06 -3.27
C GLU A 14 -26.36 11.08 -2.86
N GLY A 15 -27.32 10.68 -2.01
CA GLY A 15 -28.44 11.52 -1.59
C GLY A 15 -28.08 12.70 -0.66
N ASN A 16 -26.83 12.77 -0.18
CA ASN A 16 -26.40 13.77 0.78
C ASN A 16 -25.23 14.63 0.27
N ILE A 17 -24.71 14.40 -0.95
CA ILE A 17 -23.51 15.11 -1.45
C ILE A 17 -23.75 16.61 -1.55
N SER A 18 -24.83 17.08 -2.16
CA SER A 18 -25.08 18.52 -2.26
C SER A 18 -25.30 19.19 -0.90
N ALA A 19 -25.86 18.45 0.07
CA ALA A 19 -26.02 18.94 1.44
C ALA A 19 -24.68 18.95 2.21
N LEU A 20 -23.85 17.92 2.02
CA LEU A 20 -22.51 17.82 2.57
C LEU A 20 -21.57 18.87 1.95
N GLU A 21 -21.62 19.06 0.63
CA GLU A 21 -20.91 20.10 -0.10
C GLU A 21 -21.30 21.50 0.40
N ALA A 22 -22.60 21.75 0.55
CA ALA A 22 -23.10 23.01 1.13
C ALA A 22 -22.65 23.21 2.59
N SER A 23 -22.30 22.14 3.30
CA SER A 23 -21.78 22.19 4.65
C SER A 23 -20.25 22.31 4.73
N LEU A 24 -19.53 22.14 3.60
CA LEU A 24 -18.09 22.29 3.58
C LEU A 24 -17.70 23.75 3.83
N PRO A 25 -16.68 24.01 4.65
CA PRO A 25 -16.20 25.37 4.93
C PRO A 25 -15.31 25.93 3.79
N PHE A 26 -15.18 25.18 2.69
CA PHE A 26 -14.39 25.51 1.52
C PHE A 26 -15.16 25.12 0.26
N ASP A 27 -14.81 25.77 -0.86
CA ASP A 27 -15.32 25.39 -2.18
C ASP A 27 -14.46 24.24 -2.73
N PRO A 28 -15.00 23.02 -2.88
CA PRO A 28 -14.23 21.88 -3.36
C PRO A 28 -13.86 22.00 -4.85
N HIS A 29 -14.46 22.92 -5.60
CA HIS A 29 -14.20 23.11 -7.05
C HIS A 29 -13.11 24.13 -7.35
N ASP A 30 -12.73 24.98 -6.39
CA ASP A 30 -11.65 25.96 -6.53
C ASP A 30 -10.30 25.26 -6.32
N LEU A 31 -9.72 24.78 -7.42
CA LEU A 31 -8.52 23.95 -7.48
C LEU A 31 -7.30 24.69 -8.04
N GLU A 32 -6.11 24.23 -7.65
CA GLU A 32 -4.83 24.58 -8.29
C GLU A 32 -4.07 23.32 -8.74
N ILE A 33 -3.20 23.48 -9.73
CA ILE A 33 -2.30 22.42 -10.20
C ILE A 33 -1.06 22.39 -9.33
N GLN A 34 -0.73 21.22 -8.80
CA GLN A 34 0.49 20.95 -8.05
C GLN A 34 1.40 20.05 -8.86
N ARG A 35 2.68 20.41 -8.92
CA ARG A 35 3.73 19.54 -9.45
C ARG A 35 4.26 18.64 -8.35
N THR A 36 4.52 17.38 -8.67
CA THR A 36 5.19 16.45 -7.75
C THR A 36 6.68 16.76 -7.60
N GLU A 37 7.27 16.34 -6.48
CA GLU A 37 8.68 16.61 -6.18
C GLU A 37 9.66 15.75 -6.99
N TYR A 38 9.37 14.45 -7.13
CA TYR A 38 10.34 13.48 -7.66
C TYR A 38 10.16 13.16 -9.14
N VAL A 39 8.96 13.39 -9.69
CA VAL A 39 8.64 13.07 -11.09
C VAL A 39 7.99 14.28 -11.80
N PRO A 40 8.06 14.38 -13.13
CA PRO A 40 7.45 15.48 -13.88
C PRO A 40 5.94 15.28 -14.10
N GLN A 41 5.22 14.83 -13.07
CA GLN A 41 3.77 14.65 -13.09
C GLN A 41 3.09 15.72 -12.22
N THR A 42 1.77 15.87 -12.41
CA THR A 42 0.98 16.88 -11.70
C THR A 42 -0.32 16.28 -11.19
N TYR A 43 -0.90 16.94 -10.20
CA TYR A 43 -2.22 16.63 -9.68
C TYR A 43 -2.97 17.90 -9.27
N GLN A 44 -4.27 17.81 -9.09
CA GLN A 44 -5.13 18.94 -8.70
C GLN A 44 -5.40 18.91 -7.20
N ARG A 45 -5.24 20.03 -6.50
CA ARG A 45 -5.54 20.13 -5.06
C ARG A 45 -6.39 21.37 -4.81
N LEU A 46 -7.05 21.45 -3.66
CA LEU A 46 -7.75 22.67 -3.25
C LEU A 46 -6.84 23.87 -3.38
N SER A 47 -7.30 25.00 -3.91
CA SER A 47 -6.46 26.19 -4.03
C SER A 47 -5.97 26.67 -2.67
N LYS A 48 -4.85 27.40 -2.63
CA LYS A 48 -4.30 27.98 -1.39
C LYS A 48 -5.34 28.75 -0.56
N LYS A 49 -6.29 29.41 -1.22
CA LYS A 49 -7.39 30.13 -0.56
C LYS A 49 -8.33 29.16 0.17
N GLN A 50 -8.72 28.07 -0.48
CA GLN A 50 -9.64 27.08 0.09
C GLN A 50 -8.99 26.26 1.19
N ARG A 51 -7.72 25.86 1.04
CA ARG A 51 -6.97 25.18 2.12
C ARG A 51 -6.93 26.00 3.40
N LYS A 52 -6.61 27.30 3.30
CA LYS A 52 -6.62 28.20 4.46
C LYS A 52 -7.99 28.37 5.10
N ARG A 53 -9.07 28.32 4.30
CA ARG A 53 -10.44 28.36 4.82
C ARG A 53 -10.75 27.09 5.60
N PHE A 54 -10.38 25.93 5.05
CA PHE A 54 -10.56 24.64 5.69
C PHE A 54 -9.78 24.53 7.00
N GLU A 55 -8.48 24.83 6.99
CA GLU A 55 -7.63 24.84 8.20
C GLU A 55 -8.17 25.79 9.28
N LYS A 56 -8.69 26.96 8.89
CA LYS A 56 -9.28 27.93 9.82
C LYS A 56 -10.60 27.43 10.42
N TYR A 57 -11.39 26.68 9.67
CA TYR A 57 -12.62 26.08 10.18
C TYR A 57 -12.31 25.01 11.22
N LEU A 58 -11.41 24.08 10.89
CA LEU A 58 -11.03 22.99 11.80
C LEU A 58 -10.44 23.53 13.10
N ASN A 59 -9.62 24.59 13.04
CA ASN A 59 -9.08 25.26 14.22
C ASN A 59 -10.14 25.92 15.12
N ARG A 60 -11.26 26.39 14.56
CA ARG A 60 -12.28 27.12 15.32
C ARG A 60 -13.24 26.19 16.05
N ASN A 61 -13.50 25.02 15.50
CA ASN A 61 -14.49 24.09 16.06
C ASN A 61 -13.89 23.13 17.09
N ASN A 62 -12.57 22.93 17.06
CA ASN A 62 -11.94 21.83 17.79
C ASN A 62 -10.98 22.31 18.90
N ASP A 63 -11.13 23.55 19.41
CA ASP A 63 -10.39 24.08 20.59
C ASP A 63 -8.91 23.64 20.67
N TYR A 64 -8.14 23.85 19.60
CA TYR A 64 -6.70 23.49 19.45
C TYR A 64 -6.37 22.01 19.17
N GLU A 65 -7.33 21.09 19.15
CA GLU A 65 -7.05 19.67 18.88
C GLU A 65 -6.74 19.40 17.40
N PHE A 66 -7.20 20.28 16.49
CA PHE A 66 -6.77 20.24 15.09
C PHE A 66 -5.24 20.41 14.96
N ASP A 67 -4.61 21.27 15.75
CA ASP A 67 -3.15 21.45 15.67
C ASP A 67 -2.42 20.17 16.03
N GLN A 68 -2.92 19.41 17.01
CA GLN A 68 -2.37 18.11 17.38
C GLN A 68 -2.53 17.09 16.24
N VAL A 69 -3.76 16.90 15.72
CA VAL A 69 -4.06 15.97 14.62
C VAL A 69 -3.25 16.32 13.37
N TYR A 70 -3.19 17.60 13.03
CA TYR A 70 -2.40 18.11 11.91
C TYR A 70 -0.90 17.92 12.13
N SER A 71 -0.41 18.06 13.36
CA SER A 71 0.99 17.77 13.68
C SER A 71 1.34 16.30 13.47
N TYR A 72 0.44 15.37 13.80
CA TYR A 72 0.62 13.95 13.50
C TYR A 72 0.71 13.71 12.00
N LEU A 73 -0.21 14.28 11.22
CA LEU A 73 -0.18 14.21 9.75
C LEU A 73 1.14 14.76 9.17
N LEU A 74 1.58 15.94 9.62
CA LEU A 74 2.79 16.57 9.11
C LEU A 74 4.05 15.77 9.41
N LYS A 75 4.12 15.16 10.60
CA LYS A 75 5.26 14.31 11.00
C LYS A 75 5.23 12.96 10.30
N TRP A 76 4.05 12.35 10.15
CA TRP A 76 3.85 11.13 9.36
C TRP A 76 4.37 11.29 7.93
N LYS A 77 4.11 12.45 7.32
CA LYS A 77 4.54 12.79 5.97
C LYS A 77 6.00 13.22 5.85
N ASN A 78 6.74 13.36 6.95
CA ASN A 78 8.11 13.85 6.92
C ASN A 78 9.10 12.69 7.17
N PRO A 79 9.82 12.21 6.15
CA PRO A 79 10.74 11.08 6.29
C PRO A 79 11.91 11.39 7.23
N ASP A 80 12.34 12.65 7.33
CA ASP A 80 13.46 13.08 8.18
C ASP A 80 13.10 13.17 9.67
N LYS A 81 11.81 13.01 10.00
CA LYS A 81 11.28 13.15 11.37
C LYS A 81 10.42 11.96 11.78
N TYR A 82 10.73 10.78 11.23
CA TYR A 82 10.04 9.56 11.63
C TYR A 82 10.14 9.37 13.15
N ASP A 83 8.99 9.22 13.78
CA ASP A 83 8.83 9.05 15.22
C ASP A 83 7.76 7.97 15.41
N ASP A 84 8.13 6.85 16.03
CA ASP A 84 7.28 5.68 16.09
C ASP A 84 6.05 5.93 16.99
N GLY A 85 6.24 6.54 18.16
CA GLY A 85 5.13 6.97 19.03
C GLY A 85 4.12 7.87 18.31
N ILE A 86 4.56 8.78 17.44
CA ILE A 86 3.67 9.62 16.65
C ILE A 86 2.97 8.84 15.55
N ALA A 87 3.68 7.96 14.84
CA ALA A 87 3.08 7.11 13.83
C ALA A 87 2.03 6.17 14.44
N GLN A 88 2.34 5.56 15.59
CA GLN A 88 1.42 4.70 16.32
C GLN A 88 0.22 5.49 16.88
N SER A 89 0.43 6.71 17.39
CA SER A 89 -0.66 7.59 17.86
C SER A 89 -1.59 7.99 16.71
N TYR A 90 -1.03 8.29 15.53
CA TYR A 90 -1.81 8.61 14.33
C TYR A 90 -2.65 7.41 13.85
N GLU A 91 -2.05 6.22 13.82
CA GLU A 91 -2.76 4.99 13.50
C GLU A 91 -3.85 4.68 14.53
N ARG A 92 -3.58 4.87 15.83
CA ARG A 92 -4.61 4.72 16.88
C ARG A 92 -5.76 5.70 16.67
N LEU A 93 -5.48 6.96 16.37
CA LEU A 93 -6.50 7.96 16.07
C LEU A 93 -7.39 7.52 14.90
N ALA A 94 -6.79 7.12 13.77
CA ALA A 94 -7.54 6.63 12.62
C ALA A 94 -8.36 5.37 12.96
N LYS A 95 -7.78 4.45 13.74
CA LYS A 95 -8.44 3.23 14.20
C LYS A 95 -9.69 3.51 15.03
N GLU A 96 -9.57 4.35 16.06
CA GLU A 96 -10.66 4.68 16.98
C GLU A 96 -11.73 5.54 16.29
N ALA A 97 -11.32 6.50 15.45
CA ALA A 97 -12.25 7.39 14.77
C ALA A 97 -13.09 6.68 13.70
N LEU A 98 -12.51 5.71 12.99
CA LEU A 98 -13.15 5.05 11.84
C LEU A 98 -13.43 3.55 12.07
N GLY A 99 -13.17 3.03 13.27
CA GLY A 99 -13.43 1.63 13.62
C GLY A 99 -12.65 0.62 12.77
N ILE A 100 -11.40 0.93 12.38
CA ILE A 100 -10.61 0.08 11.47
C ILE A 100 -10.16 -1.20 12.21
N PRO A 101 -10.52 -2.42 11.76
CA PRO A 101 -10.31 -3.67 12.50
C PRO A 101 -8.90 -4.25 12.28
N THR A 102 -7.87 -3.44 12.48
CA THR A 102 -6.46 -3.79 12.20
C THR A 102 -5.57 -3.53 13.41
N GLN A 103 -4.35 -4.04 13.39
CA GLN A 103 -3.37 -3.72 14.43
C GLN A 103 -2.67 -2.39 14.12
N ILE A 104 -2.32 -1.67 15.19
CA ILE A 104 -1.39 -0.55 15.09
C ILE A 104 0.01 -1.13 14.85
N ARG A 105 0.83 -0.44 14.06
CA ARG A 105 2.22 -0.84 13.77
C ARG A 105 2.98 -1.09 15.07
N ASN A 106 3.86 -2.08 15.04
CA ASN A 106 4.71 -2.45 16.17
C ASN A 106 3.95 -2.66 17.50
N GLY A 107 2.68 -3.09 17.44
CA GLY A 107 1.85 -3.35 18.62
C GLY A 107 1.20 -2.10 19.24
N GLY A 108 1.60 -0.89 18.86
CA GLY A 108 0.97 0.35 19.35
C GLY A 108 1.28 0.69 20.81
N GLU A 109 2.41 0.23 21.34
CA GLU A 109 2.84 0.40 22.74
C GLU A 109 3.22 1.85 23.09
N GLU A 110 3.71 2.63 22.11
CA GLU A 110 4.10 4.04 22.25
C GLU A 110 2.95 5.00 21.89
N ALA A 111 1.78 4.47 21.49
CA ALA A 111 0.65 5.27 21.07
C ALA A 111 -0.02 6.02 22.23
N VAL A 112 -0.25 7.31 22.04
CA VAL A 112 -1.13 8.11 22.90
C VAL A 112 -2.59 7.84 22.53
N TYR A 113 -3.44 7.66 23.54
CA TYR A 113 -4.87 7.50 23.33
C TYR A 113 -5.51 8.83 22.90
N PRO A 114 -6.29 8.85 21.81
CA PRO A 114 -6.94 10.06 21.38
C PRO A 114 -8.10 10.43 22.32
N ASN A 115 -8.36 11.72 22.49
CA ASN A 115 -9.57 12.21 23.16
C ASN A 115 -10.75 12.32 22.16
N ASP A 116 -11.95 12.57 22.68
CA ASP A 116 -13.18 12.64 21.86
C ASP A 116 -13.12 13.74 20.80
N GLN A 117 -12.50 14.89 21.11
CA GLN A 117 -12.34 16.00 20.17
C GLN A 117 -11.39 15.66 19.02
N GLN A 118 -10.29 14.95 19.29
CA GLN A 118 -9.37 14.46 18.26
C GLN A 118 -10.07 13.45 17.35
N ILE A 119 -10.83 12.52 17.93
CA ILE A 119 -11.66 11.56 17.19
C ILE A 119 -12.64 12.30 16.28
N GLN A 120 -13.38 13.27 16.81
CA GLN A 120 -14.32 14.07 16.03
C GLN A 120 -13.63 14.84 14.91
N THR A 121 -12.48 15.46 15.19
CA THR A 121 -11.67 16.16 14.18
C THR A 121 -11.28 15.22 13.04
N PHE A 122 -10.83 14.00 13.34
CA PHE A 122 -10.45 13.03 12.31
C PHE A 122 -11.64 12.56 11.48
N LYS A 123 -12.83 12.41 12.08
CA LYS A 123 -14.07 12.13 11.33
C LYS A 123 -14.42 13.26 10.37
N GLU A 124 -14.27 14.52 10.78
CA GLU A 124 -14.48 15.68 9.89
C GLU A 124 -13.49 15.68 8.71
N LEU A 125 -12.22 15.31 8.95
CA LEU A 125 -11.21 15.14 7.91
C LEU A 125 -11.56 14.02 6.92
N TYR A 126 -12.08 12.90 7.43
CA TYR A 126 -12.56 11.80 6.61
C TYR A 126 -13.71 12.27 5.70
N VAL A 127 -14.75 12.89 6.26
CA VAL A 127 -15.90 13.40 5.49
C VAL A 127 -15.46 14.40 4.42
N ALA A 128 -14.59 15.36 4.77
CA ALA A 128 -14.05 16.31 3.81
C ALA A 128 -13.26 15.63 2.67
N SER A 129 -12.50 14.58 2.98
CA SER A 129 -11.80 13.76 1.98
C SER A 129 -12.79 13.06 1.07
N GLN A 130 -13.80 12.40 1.64
CA GLN A 130 -14.80 11.67 0.87
C GLN A 130 -15.59 12.60 -0.07
N CYS A 131 -15.99 13.80 0.39
CA CYS A 131 -16.63 14.79 -0.46
C CYS A 131 -15.72 15.28 -1.60
N PHE A 132 -14.45 15.56 -1.31
CA PHE A 132 -13.49 15.95 -2.35
C PHE A 132 -13.31 14.84 -3.39
N LEU A 133 -13.10 13.60 -2.95
CA LEU A 133 -12.85 12.46 -3.83
C LEU A 133 -14.04 12.15 -4.72
N GLU A 134 -15.26 12.25 -4.18
CA GLU A 134 -16.51 12.06 -4.95
C GLU A 134 -16.58 13.02 -6.14
N ILE A 135 -16.33 14.31 -5.89
CA ILE A 135 -16.40 15.36 -6.90
C ILE A 135 -15.33 15.17 -7.98
N HIS A 136 -14.12 14.77 -7.60
CA HIS A 136 -12.94 14.84 -8.47
C HIS A 136 -12.50 13.51 -9.06
N PHE A 137 -12.97 12.37 -8.55
CA PHE A 137 -12.66 11.05 -9.13
C PHE A 137 -13.70 10.58 -10.15
N GLY A 138 -14.78 11.35 -10.35
CA GLY A 138 -15.56 11.31 -11.58
C GLY A 138 -16.57 10.18 -11.69
N THR A 139 -17.02 9.62 -10.57
CA THR A 139 -18.12 8.64 -10.55
C THR A 139 -19.08 9.03 -9.45
N THR A 140 -20.34 9.30 -9.81
CA THR A 140 -21.42 9.48 -8.82
C THR A 140 -21.85 8.16 -8.20
N ASP A 141 -21.20 7.04 -8.51
CA ASP A 141 -21.57 5.68 -8.09
C ASP A 141 -20.97 5.39 -6.70
N GLU A 142 -21.76 4.78 -5.81
CA GLU A 142 -21.30 4.29 -4.49
C GLU A 142 -20.07 3.35 -4.58
N SER A 143 -19.80 2.76 -5.74
CA SER A 143 -18.64 1.91 -6.03
C SER A 143 -17.46 2.62 -6.72
N ALA A 144 -17.41 3.96 -6.65
CA ALA A 144 -16.31 4.79 -7.13
C ALA A 144 -14.93 4.21 -6.78
N THR A 145 -14.10 3.91 -7.80
CA THR A 145 -12.73 3.42 -7.57
C THR A 145 -11.68 4.37 -8.11
N LYS A 146 -10.53 4.42 -7.43
CA LYS A 146 -9.32 5.12 -7.88
C LYS A 146 -8.20 4.14 -8.10
N THR A 147 -7.47 4.29 -9.20
CA THR A 147 -6.19 3.59 -9.35
C THR A 147 -5.12 4.29 -8.52
N VAL A 148 -4.47 3.53 -7.65
CA VAL A 148 -3.41 3.99 -6.75
C VAL A 148 -2.20 3.07 -6.83
N TYR A 149 -1.05 3.59 -6.42
CA TYR A 149 0.24 2.94 -6.56
C TYR A 149 1.01 2.96 -5.24
N ARG A 150 1.79 1.91 -4.97
CA ARG A 150 2.64 1.80 -3.77
C ARG A 150 3.81 0.85 -4.01
N GLY A 151 5.02 1.31 -3.70
CA GLY A 151 6.18 0.44 -3.48
C GLY A 151 5.98 -0.39 -2.20
N ILE A 152 6.24 -1.69 -2.28
CA ILE A 152 6.02 -2.61 -1.16
C ILE A 152 7.32 -2.86 -0.40
N ARG A 153 7.23 -2.92 0.94
CA ARG A 153 8.35 -3.27 1.81
C ARG A 153 8.74 -4.73 1.63
N GLU A 154 10.02 -5.04 1.77
CA GLU A 154 10.60 -6.36 1.51
C GLU A 154 9.82 -7.55 2.11
N ASN A 155 9.41 -7.51 3.38
CA ASN A 155 8.64 -8.60 3.98
C ASN A 155 7.28 -8.85 3.27
N SER A 156 6.55 -7.77 2.96
CA SER A 156 5.29 -7.88 2.22
C SER A 156 5.53 -8.28 0.77
N MET A 157 6.69 -7.93 0.20
CA MET A 157 7.11 -8.32 -1.14
C MET A 157 7.37 -9.83 -1.20
N ALA A 158 8.15 -10.37 -0.27
CA ALA A 158 8.43 -11.81 -0.12
C ALA A 158 7.14 -12.64 -0.09
N LYS A 159 6.13 -12.20 0.68
CA LYS A 159 4.80 -12.83 0.73
C LYS A 159 4.09 -12.90 -0.60
N ILE A 160 4.14 -11.82 -1.38
CA ILE A 160 3.49 -11.76 -2.69
C ILE A 160 4.23 -12.67 -3.68
N VAL A 161 5.56 -12.71 -3.60
CA VAL A 161 6.38 -13.61 -4.43
C VAL A 161 6.08 -15.07 -4.10
N ALA A 162 6.04 -15.44 -2.83
CA ALA A 162 5.66 -16.79 -2.40
C ALA A 162 4.29 -17.21 -2.96
N GLN A 163 3.27 -16.34 -2.81
CA GLN A 163 1.95 -16.58 -3.39
C GLN A 163 1.97 -16.69 -4.91
N ALA A 164 2.81 -15.92 -5.60
CA ALA A 164 2.92 -15.98 -7.05
C ALA A 164 3.61 -17.27 -7.51
N ILE A 165 4.57 -17.80 -6.75
CA ILE A 165 5.21 -19.09 -7.04
C ILE A 165 4.24 -20.25 -6.78
N ASP A 166 3.47 -20.20 -5.68
CA ASP A 166 2.43 -21.19 -5.40
C ASP A 166 1.29 -21.16 -6.43
N PHE A 167 0.89 -19.95 -6.84
CA PHE A 167 -0.28 -19.70 -7.69
C PHE A 167 0.03 -18.63 -8.77
N PRO A 168 0.79 -18.99 -9.82
CA PRO A 168 1.21 -18.04 -10.86
C PRO A 168 0.03 -17.43 -11.63
N ASP A 169 -1.06 -18.18 -11.78
CA ASP A 169 -2.28 -17.76 -12.48
C ASP A 169 -3.33 -17.10 -11.57
N SER A 170 -3.00 -16.80 -10.31
CA SER A 170 -3.98 -16.23 -9.40
C SER A 170 -4.51 -14.88 -9.90
N ASP A 171 -5.83 -14.71 -9.90
CA ASP A 171 -6.46 -13.42 -10.19
C ASP A 171 -6.10 -12.35 -9.15
N ARG A 172 -5.70 -12.76 -7.94
CA ARG A 172 -5.42 -11.86 -6.82
C ARG A 172 -4.29 -12.36 -5.92
N TYR A 173 -3.51 -11.41 -5.44
CA TYR A 173 -2.56 -11.61 -4.35
C TYR A 173 -2.95 -10.75 -3.15
N TYR A 174 -2.40 -11.07 -1.97
CA TYR A 174 -2.64 -10.28 -0.78
C TYR A 174 -1.38 -9.94 -0.01
N PHE A 175 -1.43 -8.83 0.71
CA PHE A 175 -0.44 -8.49 1.72
C PHE A 175 -1.11 -7.76 2.88
N LYS A 176 -0.45 -7.76 4.04
CA LYS A 176 -0.96 -7.11 5.24
C LYS A 176 -0.25 -5.76 5.43
N THR A 177 -1.03 -4.77 5.87
CA THR A 177 -0.53 -3.47 6.35
C THR A 177 -1.07 -3.21 7.75
N SER A 178 -0.47 -2.24 8.45
CA SER A 178 -0.98 -1.70 9.72
C SER A 178 -2.28 -0.92 9.51
N THR A 179 -2.67 -0.05 10.45
CA THR A 179 -3.95 0.65 10.35
C THR A 179 -4.05 1.60 9.16
N VAL A 180 -2.96 2.29 8.82
CA VAL A 180 -2.93 3.27 7.73
C VAL A 180 -1.85 2.88 6.72
N ALA A 181 -2.25 2.74 5.46
CA ALA A 181 -1.36 2.45 4.35
C ALA A 181 -1.33 3.64 3.38
N ASN A 182 -0.13 4.18 3.13
CA ASN A 182 0.06 5.27 2.16
C ASN A 182 0.14 4.73 0.73
N PHE A 183 -0.63 5.31 -0.17
CA PHE A 183 -0.52 5.09 -1.59
C PHE A 183 -0.42 6.45 -2.28
N THR A 184 -0.03 6.46 -3.54
CA THR A 184 -0.04 7.66 -4.37
C THR A 184 -1.03 7.49 -5.53
N GLY A 185 -1.68 8.59 -5.93
CA GLY A 185 -2.44 8.64 -7.18
C GLY A 185 -1.57 8.71 -8.44
N ILE A 186 -0.24 8.73 -8.30
CA ILE A 186 0.73 8.96 -9.38
C ILE A 186 1.68 7.79 -9.53
N GLU A 187 1.65 7.15 -10.69
CA GLU A 187 2.46 5.97 -11.01
C GLU A 187 3.96 6.18 -10.85
N GLY A 188 4.51 7.30 -11.34
CA GLY A 188 5.95 7.58 -11.24
C GLY A 188 6.44 7.74 -9.81
N ILE A 189 5.60 8.22 -8.89
CA ILE A 189 5.91 8.25 -7.45
C ILE A 189 5.90 6.83 -6.88
N GLY A 190 4.97 5.98 -7.34
CA GLY A 190 4.93 4.57 -6.98
C GLY A 190 6.23 3.84 -7.34
N HIS A 191 6.71 4.03 -8.58
CA HIS A 191 7.99 3.52 -9.05
C HIS A 191 9.17 4.09 -8.24
N TYR A 192 9.17 5.39 -7.96
CA TYR A 192 10.25 6.04 -7.20
C TYR A 192 10.46 5.44 -5.80
N HIS A 193 9.37 5.03 -5.13
CA HIS A 193 9.41 4.44 -3.78
C HIS A 193 9.44 2.90 -3.76
N SER A 194 9.54 2.27 -4.93
CA SER A 194 9.54 0.82 -5.04
C SER A 194 10.96 0.28 -5.10
N ASP A 195 11.18 -0.83 -4.40
CA ASP A 195 12.46 -1.54 -4.33
C ASP A 195 12.31 -2.94 -4.92
N GLY A 196 11.69 -3.03 -6.11
CA GLY A 196 11.56 -4.27 -6.89
C GLY A 196 10.12 -4.74 -7.15
N ILE A 197 9.15 -4.39 -6.30
CA ILE A 197 7.71 -4.65 -6.53
C ILE A 197 6.87 -3.40 -6.28
N LEU A 198 6.19 -2.98 -7.35
CA LEU A 198 5.16 -1.97 -7.36
C LEU A 198 3.78 -2.63 -7.37
N VAL A 199 2.91 -2.21 -6.46
CA VAL A 199 1.49 -2.53 -6.52
C VAL A 199 0.70 -1.41 -7.15
N LYS A 200 -0.09 -1.77 -8.16
CA LYS A 200 -1.17 -1.00 -8.77
C LYS A 200 -2.49 -1.60 -8.32
N TRP A 201 -3.34 -0.78 -7.72
CA TRP A 201 -4.60 -1.24 -7.15
C TRP A 201 -5.74 -0.26 -7.41
N ARG A 202 -6.91 -0.80 -7.73
CA ARG A 202 -8.17 -0.05 -7.78
C ARG A 202 -8.81 -0.06 -6.41
N VAL A 203 -8.61 1.02 -5.66
CA VAL A 203 -9.17 1.18 -4.32
C VAL A 203 -10.56 1.83 -4.40
N PRO A 204 -11.57 1.27 -3.70
CA PRO A 204 -12.85 1.95 -3.50
C PRO A 204 -12.68 3.23 -2.67
N ARG A 205 -13.37 4.30 -3.05
CA ARG A 205 -13.25 5.64 -2.44
C ARG A 205 -13.40 5.61 -0.92
N GLU A 206 -14.35 4.83 -0.41
CA GLU A 206 -14.65 4.71 1.02
C GLU A 206 -13.47 4.18 1.84
N LYS A 207 -12.52 3.48 1.20
CA LYS A 207 -11.27 3.01 1.82
C LYS A 207 -10.21 4.09 1.97
N ILE A 208 -10.30 5.18 1.22
CA ILE A 208 -9.37 6.30 1.32
C ILE A 208 -9.75 7.13 2.54
N ILE A 209 -9.00 6.98 3.63
CA ILE A 209 -9.31 7.67 4.88
C ILE A 209 -8.89 9.14 4.88
N LEU A 210 -7.88 9.51 4.09
CA LEU A 210 -7.42 10.90 3.97
C LEU A 210 -6.72 11.17 2.64
N ALA A 211 -7.12 12.22 1.94
CA ALA A 211 -6.44 12.73 0.74
C ALA A 211 -5.54 13.93 1.09
N ALA A 212 -4.50 13.69 1.89
CA ALA A 212 -3.74 14.72 2.59
C ALA A 212 -3.19 15.82 1.66
N ASP A 213 -2.57 15.42 0.56
CA ASP A 213 -1.92 16.33 -0.39
C ASP A 213 -2.93 17.17 -1.21
N ARG A 214 -4.17 16.68 -1.30
CA ARG A 214 -5.27 17.34 -2.00
C ARG A 214 -5.93 18.41 -1.11
N LEU A 215 -5.97 18.17 0.20
CA LEU A 215 -6.65 19.03 1.17
C LEU A 215 -5.72 20.01 1.91
N PHE A 216 -4.45 19.64 2.11
CA PHE A 216 -3.52 20.38 2.97
C PHE A 216 -2.26 20.80 2.25
N ASN A 217 -1.50 21.69 2.89
CA ASN A 217 -0.12 21.96 2.52
C ASN A 217 0.85 21.09 3.31
N THR A 218 1.19 19.95 2.73
CA THR A 218 2.06 18.93 3.31
C THR A 218 3.53 19.17 2.95
N PRO A 219 4.49 18.57 3.69
CA PRO A 219 5.92 18.78 3.45
C PRO A 219 6.45 18.13 2.16
N ALA A 220 5.77 17.09 1.68
CA ALA A 220 6.08 16.36 0.45
C ALA A 220 4.85 16.33 -0.47
N HIS A 221 5.05 16.60 -1.76
CA HIS A 221 4.00 16.66 -2.77
C HIS A 221 4.01 15.43 -3.69
N GLU A 222 3.23 14.42 -3.32
CA GLU A 222 3.28 13.08 -3.92
C GLU A 222 1.92 12.56 -4.37
N ASP A 223 0.87 13.38 -4.23
CA ASP A 223 -0.52 12.93 -4.38
C ASP A 223 -0.85 11.75 -3.46
N GLU A 224 -0.40 11.85 -2.21
CA GLU A 224 -0.60 10.80 -1.21
C GLU A 224 -2.07 10.66 -0.82
N LEU A 225 -2.54 9.41 -0.87
CA LEU A 225 -3.82 8.93 -0.40
C LEU A 225 -3.54 7.94 0.72
N GLN A 226 -4.04 8.23 1.92
CA GLN A 226 -3.97 7.34 3.05
C GLN A 226 -5.19 6.43 3.01
N ILE A 227 -4.95 5.13 3.05
CA ILE A 227 -5.96 4.10 2.86
C ILE A 227 -6.05 3.25 4.13
N ALA A 228 -7.28 2.86 4.50
CA ALA A 228 -7.52 1.90 5.58
C ALA A 228 -6.77 0.60 5.28
N GLY A 229 -5.89 0.20 6.20
CA GLY A 229 -5.00 -0.94 6.00
C GLY A 229 -5.61 -2.29 6.36
N GLY A 230 -4.77 -3.23 6.78
CA GLY A 230 -5.12 -4.64 6.98
C GLY A 230 -4.77 -5.49 5.76
N THR A 231 -5.57 -6.52 5.47
CA THR A 231 -5.32 -7.39 4.30
C THR A 231 -5.77 -6.69 3.02
N ILE A 232 -4.82 -6.18 2.24
CA ILE A 232 -5.06 -5.59 0.92
C ILE A 232 -5.04 -6.70 -0.11
N LEU A 233 -6.08 -6.75 -0.96
CA LEU A 233 -6.18 -7.69 -2.08
C LEU A 233 -5.91 -6.91 -3.35
N VAL A 234 -4.91 -7.33 -4.11
CA VAL A 234 -4.50 -6.70 -5.37
C VAL A 234 -4.75 -7.67 -6.51
N GLU A 235 -5.14 -7.16 -7.67
CA GLU A 235 -5.26 -7.96 -8.88
C GLU A 235 -3.88 -8.51 -9.27
N GLY A 236 -3.79 -9.75 -9.76
CA GLY A 236 -2.52 -10.37 -10.16
C GLY A 236 -1.77 -9.54 -11.22
N ASN A 237 -2.53 -8.97 -12.16
CA ASN A 237 -2.01 -8.06 -13.19
C ASN A 237 -1.53 -6.70 -12.65
N GLY A 238 -1.84 -6.39 -11.38
CA GLY A 238 -1.49 -5.17 -10.68
C GLY A 238 -0.23 -5.30 -9.83
N VAL A 239 0.39 -6.48 -9.78
CA VAL A 239 1.71 -6.68 -9.17
C VAL A 239 2.78 -6.59 -10.25
N ILE A 240 3.56 -5.51 -10.20
CA ILE A 240 4.56 -5.16 -11.19
C ILE A 240 5.93 -5.40 -10.57
N HIS A 241 6.72 -6.25 -11.21
CA HIS A 241 8.14 -6.43 -10.93
C HIS A 241 8.97 -5.43 -11.72
N GLU A 242 9.82 -4.69 -11.02
CA GLU A 242 10.66 -3.65 -11.62
C GLU A 242 12.06 -4.11 -11.98
N GLY A 243 12.40 -5.37 -11.70
CA GLY A 243 13.70 -5.93 -12.06
C GLY A 243 14.83 -5.26 -11.29
N THR A 244 15.13 -5.75 -10.08
CA THR A 244 16.20 -5.21 -9.21
C THR A 244 17.53 -5.11 -9.93
N THR A 245 17.85 -6.09 -10.79
CA THR A 245 19.04 -6.05 -11.64
C THR A 245 18.70 -5.64 -13.08
N SER A 246 17.61 -6.18 -13.64
CA SER A 246 17.32 -6.04 -15.06
C SER A 246 16.84 -4.64 -15.48
N GLY A 247 16.32 -3.85 -14.53
CA GLY A 247 15.57 -2.63 -14.79
C GLY A 247 14.33 -2.87 -15.68
N THR A 248 13.92 -4.12 -15.84
CA THR A 248 12.84 -4.51 -16.75
C THR A 248 11.53 -4.54 -15.97
N THR A 249 10.67 -3.57 -16.26
CA THR A 249 9.33 -3.49 -15.69
C THR A 249 8.38 -4.45 -16.40
N ARG A 250 7.82 -5.41 -15.65
CA ARG A 250 6.87 -6.42 -16.15
C ARG A 250 5.96 -6.92 -15.04
N ARG A 251 4.92 -7.68 -15.37
CA ARG A 251 4.06 -8.30 -14.34
C ARG A 251 4.86 -9.39 -13.63
N LEU A 252 4.71 -9.49 -12.31
CA LEU A 252 5.35 -10.56 -11.53
C LEU A 252 4.94 -11.94 -12.06
N GLN A 253 3.65 -12.13 -12.37
CA GLN A 253 3.12 -13.36 -12.94
C GLN A 253 3.89 -13.82 -14.18
N THR A 254 4.25 -12.91 -15.08
CA THR A 254 4.98 -13.26 -16.31
C THR A 254 6.36 -13.82 -16.03
N VAL A 255 7.04 -13.32 -14.98
CA VAL A 255 8.36 -13.84 -14.58
C VAL A 255 8.20 -15.22 -13.96
N ILE A 256 7.24 -15.37 -13.04
CA ILE A 256 7.05 -16.62 -12.29
C ILE A 256 6.47 -17.74 -13.17
N GLN A 257 5.54 -17.46 -14.08
CA GLN A 257 5.05 -18.42 -15.08
C GLN A 257 6.18 -18.95 -15.97
N GLY A 258 7.22 -18.14 -16.23
CA GLY A 258 8.38 -18.60 -16.99
C GLY A 258 9.17 -19.72 -16.30
N MET A 259 9.00 -19.90 -14.98
CA MET A 259 9.59 -21.03 -14.25
C MET A 259 8.96 -22.38 -14.62
N ASP A 260 7.78 -22.41 -15.24
CA ASP A 260 7.15 -23.65 -15.76
C ASP A 260 7.86 -24.19 -17.01
N SER A 261 8.77 -23.41 -17.60
CA SER A 261 9.61 -23.80 -18.74
C SER A 261 10.95 -23.07 -18.61
N PRO A 262 11.76 -23.41 -17.60
CA PRO A 262 12.91 -22.61 -17.18
C PRO A 262 13.99 -22.50 -18.29
N GLU A 263 14.03 -23.42 -19.23
CA GLU A 263 14.93 -23.38 -20.40
C GLU A 263 14.59 -22.24 -21.39
N SER A 264 13.37 -21.70 -21.31
CA SER A 264 12.92 -20.56 -22.13
C SER A 264 13.32 -19.20 -21.56
N LEU A 265 13.75 -19.18 -20.30
CA LEU A 265 14.19 -17.98 -19.59
C LEU A 265 15.58 -17.55 -20.05
N ASN A 266 15.79 -16.24 -20.16
CA ASN A 266 17.12 -15.69 -20.40
C ASN A 266 17.87 -15.51 -19.06
N ASP A 267 19.18 -15.27 -19.13
CA ASP A 267 20.04 -15.13 -17.95
C ASP A 267 19.60 -14.00 -17.00
N VAL A 268 18.96 -12.95 -17.53
CA VAL A 268 18.42 -11.84 -16.75
C VAL A 268 17.19 -12.27 -15.96
N ASP A 269 16.32 -13.09 -16.55
CA ASP A 269 15.14 -13.65 -15.88
C ASP A 269 15.55 -14.59 -14.73
N HIS A 270 16.54 -15.46 -14.96
CA HIS A 270 17.09 -16.32 -13.90
C HIS A 270 17.69 -15.49 -12.76
N LYS A 271 18.26 -14.33 -13.06
CA LYS A 271 18.81 -13.44 -12.03
C LYS A 271 17.72 -12.74 -11.24
N ASP A 272 16.70 -12.20 -11.91
CA ASP A 272 15.55 -11.61 -11.24
C ASP A 272 14.87 -12.65 -10.32
N ILE A 273 14.68 -13.91 -10.79
CA ILE A 273 14.10 -14.98 -9.95
C ILE A 273 15.01 -15.32 -8.77
N ALA A 274 16.33 -15.40 -8.97
CA ALA A 274 17.26 -15.65 -7.86
C ALA A 274 17.23 -14.54 -6.80
N ASP A 275 17.14 -13.28 -7.21
CA ASP A 275 17.01 -12.14 -6.29
C ASP A 275 15.68 -12.23 -5.50
N LEU A 276 14.58 -12.66 -6.14
CA LEU A 276 13.29 -12.89 -5.48
C LEU A 276 13.31 -14.08 -4.51
N VAL A 277 14.01 -15.17 -4.84
CA VAL A 277 14.21 -16.33 -3.96
C VAL A 277 15.05 -15.96 -2.74
N GLU A 278 16.12 -15.20 -2.94
CA GLU A 278 16.95 -14.69 -1.85
C GLU A 278 16.13 -13.78 -0.90
N LEU A 279 15.30 -12.91 -1.46
CA LEU A 279 14.36 -12.09 -0.68
C LEU A 279 13.40 -12.95 0.16
N MET A 280 12.79 -13.97 -0.43
CA MET A 280 11.90 -14.88 0.31
C MET A 280 12.63 -15.57 1.46
N TYR A 281 13.86 -16.03 1.21
CA TYR A 281 14.70 -16.67 2.22
C TYR A 281 15.02 -15.72 3.39
N HIS A 282 15.45 -14.48 3.12
CA HIS A 282 15.79 -13.51 4.16
C HIS A 282 14.60 -13.09 5.04
N HIS A 283 13.37 -13.28 4.56
CA HIS A 283 12.14 -12.92 5.27
C HIS A 283 11.34 -14.13 5.78
N ASP A 284 11.90 -15.35 5.69
CA ASP A 284 11.26 -16.59 6.16
C ASP A 284 9.87 -16.84 5.55
N GLU A 285 9.70 -16.55 4.25
CA GLU A 285 8.42 -16.73 3.54
C GLU A 285 8.49 -17.92 2.56
N PRO A 286 8.22 -19.15 3.02
CA PRO A 286 8.27 -20.35 2.18
C PRO A 286 7.13 -20.40 1.16
N VAL A 287 7.33 -21.21 0.11
CA VAL A 287 6.21 -21.70 -0.72
C VAL A 287 5.36 -22.66 0.10
N THR A 288 4.06 -22.69 -0.14
CA THR A 288 3.10 -23.45 0.69
C THR A 288 2.42 -24.59 -0.06
N THR A 289 2.66 -24.72 -1.37
CA THR A 289 2.10 -25.80 -2.19
C THR A 289 3.18 -26.74 -2.73
N THR A 290 2.79 -27.98 -3.01
CA THR A 290 3.64 -28.94 -3.70
C THR A 290 4.04 -28.42 -5.08
N GLU A 291 3.10 -27.83 -5.81
CA GLU A 291 3.34 -27.25 -7.13
C GLU A 291 4.31 -26.06 -7.08
N GLY A 292 4.27 -25.24 -6.03
CA GLY A 292 5.22 -24.15 -5.81
C GLY A 292 6.62 -24.67 -5.51
N ALA A 293 6.73 -25.74 -4.72
CA ALA A 293 8.01 -26.40 -4.43
C ALA A 293 8.62 -27.06 -5.68
N GLU A 294 7.84 -27.83 -6.45
CA GLU A 294 8.28 -28.45 -7.70
C GLU A 294 8.80 -27.39 -8.70
N ARG A 295 8.08 -26.26 -8.84
CA ARG A 295 8.50 -25.14 -9.70
C ARG A 295 9.85 -24.55 -9.29
N LEU A 296 10.11 -24.41 -7.99
CA LEU A 296 11.41 -23.94 -7.49
C LEU A 296 12.53 -24.96 -7.76
N GLU A 297 12.24 -26.25 -7.53
CA GLU A 297 13.20 -27.33 -7.76
C GLU A 297 13.58 -27.44 -9.25
N GLU A 298 12.60 -27.45 -10.15
CA GLU A 298 12.81 -27.53 -11.60
C GLU A 298 13.59 -26.31 -12.12
N TRP A 299 13.22 -25.10 -11.68
CA TRP A 299 13.97 -23.90 -12.03
C TRP A 299 15.42 -23.95 -11.53
N PHE A 300 15.65 -24.40 -10.29
CA PHE A 300 17.01 -24.51 -9.75
C PHE A 300 17.84 -25.56 -10.49
N TYR A 301 17.25 -26.70 -10.87
CA TYR A 301 17.92 -27.71 -11.67
C TYR A 301 18.45 -27.13 -12.99
N GLU A 302 17.66 -26.29 -13.66
CA GLU A 302 18.08 -25.62 -14.89
C GLU A 302 19.19 -24.59 -14.67
N VAL A 303 19.11 -23.80 -13.59
CA VAL A 303 20.18 -22.87 -13.20
C VAL A 303 21.50 -23.60 -12.98
N ASN A 304 21.46 -24.76 -12.31
CA ASN A 304 22.62 -25.58 -12.05
C ASN A 304 23.15 -26.27 -13.31
N SER A 305 22.26 -26.79 -14.17
CA SER A 305 22.64 -27.49 -15.42
C SER A 305 23.36 -26.57 -16.40
N ARG A 306 22.96 -25.30 -16.45
CA ARG A 306 23.54 -24.26 -17.32
C ARG A 306 24.75 -23.54 -16.72
N GLU A 307 25.14 -23.89 -15.49
CA GLU A 307 26.26 -23.26 -14.77
C GLU A 307 26.15 -21.71 -14.75
N LEU A 308 24.93 -21.17 -14.59
CA LEU A 308 24.67 -19.71 -14.69
C LEU A 308 25.37 -18.90 -13.60
N TYR A 309 25.69 -19.52 -12.47
CA TYR A 309 26.34 -18.90 -11.33
C TYR A 309 27.63 -19.60 -10.95
N SER A 310 28.47 -18.91 -10.16
CA SER A 310 29.65 -19.54 -9.56
C SER A 310 29.23 -20.66 -8.61
N ALA A 311 30.08 -21.68 -8.45
CA ALA A 311 29.81 -22.82 -7.57
C ALA A 311 29.34 -22.41 -6.15
N MET A 312 29.98 -21.39 -5.57
CA MET A 312 29.60 -20.86 -4.25
C MET A 312 28.19 -20.24 -4.24
N LYS A 313 27.82 -19.49 -5.28
CA LYS A 313 26.47 -18.91 -5.40
C LYS A 313 25.42 -20.00 -5.68
N THR A 314 25.76 -21.01 -6.49
CA THR A 314 24.87 -22.17 -6.73
C THR A 314 24.62 -22.97 -5.45
N GLU A 315 25.64 -23.20 -4.62
CA GLU A 315 25.49 -23.87 -3.33
C GLU A 315 24.60 -23.07 -2.36
N ALA A 316 24.81 -21.75 -2.27
CA ALA A 316 23.97 -20.88 -1.46
C ALA A 316 22.50 -20.88 -1.94
N LEU A 317 22.29 -20.74 -3.25
CA LEU A 317 20.95 -20.74 -3.85
C LEU A 317 20.24 -22.09 -3.64
N ASN A 318 20.95 -23.21 -3.74
CA ASN A 318 20.40 -24.52 -3.42
C ASN A 318 19.90 -24.57 -1.97
N ALA A 319 20.70 -24.10 -1.01
CA ALA A 319 20.31 -24.09 0.40
C ALA A 319 19.07 -23.22 0.65
N GLN A 320 18.96 -22.07 -0.03
CA GLN A 320 17.79 -21.19 0.02
C GLN A 320 16.54 -21.88 -0.52
N VAL A 321 16.64 -22.51 -1.70
CA VAL A 321 15.52 -23.23 -2.33
C VAL A 321 15.06 -24.39 -1.43
N GLN A 322 15.98 -25.21 -0.92
CA GLN A 322 15.63 -26.31 -0.01
C GLN A 322 14.93 -25.80 1.26
N TYR A 323 15.42 -24.72 1.88
CA TYR A 323 14.77 -24.11 3.03
C TYR A 323 13.33 -23.69 2.73
N LEU A 324 13.12 -22.98 1.62
CA LEU A 324 11.81 -22.46 1.23
C LEU A 324 10.79 -23.57 0.91
N MET A 325 11.25 -24.72 0.42
CA MET A 325 10.40 -25.89 0.18
C MET A 325 10.08 -26.67 1.46
N GLU A 326 11.10 -26.96 2.29
CA GLU A 326 10.94 -27.77 3.50
C GLU A 326 10.14 -27.04 4.59
N ALA A 327 10.37 -25.74 4.78
CA ALA A 327 9.62 -24.93 5.75
C ALA A 327 8.13 -24.84 5.41
N GLY A 328 7.79 -24.89 4.11
CA GLY A 328 6.41 -24.93 3.62
C GLY A 328 5.64 -26.17 4.03
N GLN A 329 6.27 -27.34 3.89
CA GLN A 329 5.68 -28.65 4.22
C GLN A 329 5.40 -28.82 5.73
N GLY A 330 6.09 -28.07 6.59
CA GLY A 330 5.83 -28.01 8.03
C GLY A 330 4.50 -27.34 8.40
N ASN A 331 4.01 -26.42 7.57
CA ASN A 331 2.83 -25.60 7.86
C ASN A 331 1.48 -26.27 7.51
N GLU A 332 1.46 -27.31 6.66
CA GLU A 332 0.23 -28.07 6.39
C GLU A 332 -0.34 -28.77 7.64
N ARG A 333 0.48 -29.00 8.67
CA ARG A 333 0.02 -29.61 9.93
C ARG A 333 -0.81 -28.69 10.82
N ASP A 334 -0.72 -27.38 10.66
CA ASP A 334 -1.37 -26.40 11.52
C ASP A 334 -2.58 -25.70 10.88
N VAL A 335 -2.82 -25.88 9.57
CA VAL A 335 -3.98 -25.29 8.87
C VAL A 335 -5.26 -26.14 8.99
N LEU A 336 -5.16 -27.35 9.55
CA LEU A 336 -6.31 -28.25 9.82
C LEU A 336 -6.78 -28.24 11.29
N ARG A 337 -6.53 -27.17 12.07
CA ARG A 337 -7.02 -27.03 13.44
C ARG A 337 -7.90 -25.81 13.67
#